data_AF-A0A1G1Q3M7-F1
#
_entry.id   AF-A0A1G1Q3M7-F1
#
_cell.length_a   1.000
_cell.length_b   1.000
_cell.length_c   1.000
_cell.angle_alpha   90.00
_cell.angle_beta   90.00
_cell.angle_gamma   90.00
#
_symmetry.space_group_name_H-M   'P 1'
#
loop_
_entity.id
_entity.type
_entity.pdbx_description
1 polymer ?
#
loop_
_entity_poly.entity_id
_entity_poly.type
_entity_poly.pdbx_seq_one_letter_code
_entity_poly.pdbx_strand_id
1 'polypeptide(L)'
;MNLAHKDLAGGRWFEFSLLEQMANIGSEIFRTISWRDKNKDYQQKAFERSLELFDFTVLDPKNRKRLKEILRARELWADYIYGGNQYNQTDILWQNYFYAFNRPARNPHGSSGRPGGRGWASDGPSRGV
;
A
#
# COMPACT_ATOMS: atom_id res chain seq x y z
N MET A 1 5.79 18.13 -10.06
CA MET A 1 6.10 16.86 -9.37
C MET A 1 6.82 15.97 -10.38
N ASN A 2 7.95 15.36 -10.02
CA ASN A 2 8.61 14.38 -10.89
C ASN A 2 7.90 13.03 -10.69
N LEU A 3 7.54 12.33 -11.77
CA LEU A 3 6.80 11.08 -11.65
C LEU A 3 7.72 9.98 -11.13
N ALA A 4 7.37 9.41 -9.98
CA ALA A 4 8.13 8.33 -9.35
C ALA A 4 7.86 7.00 -10.07
N HIS A 5 6.63 6.76 -10.53
CA HIS A 5 6.25 5.57 -11.27
C HIS A 5 5.98 5.86 -12.76
N LYS A 6 7.06 6.11 -13.51
CA LYS A 6 6.98 6.43 -14.95
C LYS A 6 6.25 5.37 -15.77
N ASP A 7 6.45 4.08 -15.48
CA ASP A 7 5.80 2.99 -16.20
C ASP A 7 4.30 2.88 -15.87
N LEU A 8 3.91 3.22 -14.63
CA LEU A 8 2.49 3.23 -14.24
C LEU A 8 1.76 4.42 -14.88
N ALA A 9 2.43 5.58 -14.96
CA ALA A 9 1.94 6.74 -15.67
C ALA A 9 1.73 6.49 -17.17
N GLY A 10 2.44 5.53 -17.76
CA GLY A 10 2.29 5.08 -19.15
C GLY A 10 1.01 4.30 -19.46
N GLY A 11 0.05 4.23 -18.53
CA GLY A 11 -1.27 3.62 -18.73
C GLY A 11 -1.46 2.26 -18.04
N ARG A 12 -0.38 1.58 -17.64
CA ARG A 12 -0.47 0.29 -16.92
C ARG A 12 -1.27 0.37 -15.62
N TRP A 13 -1.26 1.52 -14.95
CA TRP A 13 -2.07 1.71 -13.73
C TRP A 13 -3.56 1.48 -13.98
N PHE A 14 -4.05 1.82 -15.17
CA PHE A 14 -5.46 1.70 -15.54
C PHE A 14 -5.82 0.27 -15.95
N GLU A 15 -4.89 -0.69 -15.95
CA GLU A 15 -5.20 -2.11 -16.13
C GLU A 15 -5.66 -2.75 -14.82
N PHE A 16 -5.18 -2.24 -13.67
CA PHE A 16 -5.59 -2.72 -12.36
C PHE A 16 -7.07 -2.45 -12.07
N SER A 17 -7.72 -3.38 -11.38
CA SER A 17 -9.01 -3.13 -10.74
C SER A 17 -8.86 -2.08 -9.62
N LEU A 18 -9.96 -1.43 -9.24
CA LEU A 18 -9.94 -0.49 -8.11
C LEU A 18 -9.40 -1.15 -6.83
N LEU A 19 -9.70 -2.44 -6.61
CA LEU A 19 -9.19 -3.18 -5.46
C LEU A 19 -7.66 -3.25 -5.46
N GLU A 20 -7.06 -3.58 -6.61
CA GLU A 20 -5.61 -3.64 -6.78
C GLU A 20 -4.96 -2.26 -6.70
N GLN A 21 -5.59 -1.23 -7.27
CA GLN A 21 -5.12 0.16 -7.15
C GLN A 21 -5.05 0.58 -5.67
N MET A 22 -6.11 0.31 -4.90
CA MET A 22 -6.16 0.61 -3.47
C MET A 22 -5.18 -0.24 -2.65
N ALA A 23 -4.97 -1.51 -3.00
CA ALA A 23 -3.96 -2.36 -2.34
C ALA A 23 -2.52 -1.84 -2.55
N ASN A 24 -2.20 -1.37 -3.76
CA ASN A 24 -0.92 -0.76 -4.07
C ASN A 24 -0.72 0.57 -3.32
N ILE A 25 -1.75 1.43 -3.26
CA ILE A 25 -1.74 2.65 -2.43
C ILE A 25 -1.46 2.30 -0.96
N GLY A 26 -2.16 1.29 -0.42
CA GLY A 26 -1.98 0.82 0.95
C GLY A 26 -0.53 0.39 1.25
N SER A 27 0.15 -0.22 0.27
CA SER A 27 1.56 -0.60 0.41
C SER A 27 2.48 0.61 0.60
N GLU A 28 2.25 1.72 -0.13
CA GLU A 28 3.02 2.96 0.07
C GLU A 28 2.66 3.68 1.37
N ILE A 29 1.40 3.60 1.81
CA ILE A 29 0.97 4.10 3.13
C ILE A 29 1.70 3.37 4.26
N PHE A 30 1.76 2.02 4.21
CA PHE A 30 2.47 1.24 5.22
C PHE A 30 3.98 1.51 5.19
N ARG A 31 4.58 1.69 4.01
CA ARG A 31 5.98 2.14 3.88
C ARG A 31 6.18 3.51 4.53
N THR A 32 5.30 4.46 4.27
CA THR A 32 5.36 5.81 4.87
C THR A 32 5.36 5.74 6.40
N ILE A 33 4.40 5.00 6.98
CA ILE A 33 4.29 4.82 8.44
C ILE A 33 5.54 4.14 9.01
N SER A 34 5.99 3.05 8.40
CA SER A 34 7.13 2.26 8.91
C SER A 34 8.49 2.99 8.91
N TRP A 35 8.65 4.00 8.04
CA TRP A 35 9.86 4.84 7.97
C TRP A 35 9.78 6.13 8.78
N ARG A 36 8.59 6.52 9.29
CA ARG A 36 8.33 7.82 9.94
C ARG A 36 9.35 8.20 11.02
N ASP A 37 9.74 7.24 11.84
CA ASP A 37 10.65 7.44 12.97
C ASP A 37 12.05 6.86 12.73
N LYS A 38 12.32 6.40 11.50
CA LYS A 38 13.57 5.72 11.13
C LYS A 38 14.37 6.49 10.09
N ASN A 39 13.71 7.00 9.06
CA ASN A 39 14.36 7.72 7.97
C ASN A 39 13.35 8.65 7.27
N LYS A 40 13.54 9.96 7.42
CA LYS A 40 12.65 10.98 6.87
C LYS A 40 12.63 11.00 5.34
N ASP A 41 13.76 10.77 4.68
CA ASP A 41 13.82 10.75 3.21
C ASP A 41 13.03 9.58 2.64
N TYR A 42 13.11 8.41 3.27
CA TYR A 42 12.36 7.23 2.84
C TYR A 42 10.87 7.36 3.13
N GLN A 43 10.52 7.94 4.28
CA GLN A 43 9.14 8.28 4.60
C GLN A 43 8.57 9.28 3.58
N GLN A 44 9.31 10.34 3.24
CA GLN A 44 8.89 11.33 2.25
C GLN A 44 8.68 10.70 0.87
N LYS A 45 9.63 9.89 0.39
CA LYS A 45 9.52 9.21 -0.91
C LYS A 45 8.34 8.24 -0.98
N ALA A 46 8.03 7.53 0.10
CA ALA A 46 6.84 6.67 0.15
C ALA A 46 5.54 7.48 0.18
N PHE A 47 5.54 8.60 0.92
CA PHE A 47 4.40 9.50 0.98
C PHE A 47 4.08 10.12 -0.38
N GLU A 48 5.06 10.69 -1.06
CA GLU A 48 4.89 11.27 -2.40
C GLU A 48 4.36 10.24 -3.40
N ARG A 49 4.92 9.02 -3.35
CA ARG A 49 4.45 7.88 -4.16
C ARG A 49 2.99 7.53 -3.87
N SER A 50 2.58 7.50 -2.60
CA SER A 50 1.18 7.22 -2.27
C SER A 50 0.20 8.27 -2.84
N LEU A 51 0.58 9.55 -2.81
CA LEU A 51 -0.23 10.63 -3.40
C LEU A 51 -0.31 10.53 -4.92
N GLU A 52 0.81 10.21 -5.57
CA GLU A 52 0.84 9.96 -7.01
C GLU A 52 -0.11 8.82 -7.41
N LEU A 53 -0.12 7.72 -6.65
CA LEU A 53 -1.02 6.59 -6.92
C LEU A 53 -2.50 6.96 -6.66
N PHE A 54 -2.79 7.78 -5.66
CA PHE A 54 -4.14 8.35 -5.49
C PHE A 54 -4.54 9.18 -6.71
N ASP A 55 -3.64 10.03 -7.21
CA ASP A 55 -3.89 10.90 -8.37
C ASP A 55 -4.15 10.07 -9.63
N PHE A 56 -3.35 9.03 -9.90
CA PHE A 56 -3.63 8.12 -11.01
C PHE A 56 -4.97 7.38 -10.85
N THR A 57 -5.34 7.00 -9.62
CA THR A 57 -6.62 6.32 -9.33
C THR A 57 -7.81 7.25 -9.54
N VAL A 58 -7.67 8.55 -9.26
CA VAL A 58 -8.68 9.59 -9.54
C VAL A 58 -8.84 9.84 -11.03
N LEU A 59 -7.74 9.80 -11.80
CA LEU A 59 -7.75 10.01 -13.24
C LEU A 59 -8.35 8.83 -14.02
N ASP A 60 -8.41 7.64 -13.44
CA ASP A 60 -8.97 6.46 -14.07
C ASP A 60 -10.50 6.62 -14.29
N PRO A 61 -11.00 6.66 -15.55
CA PRO A 61 -12.42 6.88 -15.84
C PRO A 61 -13.36 5.83 -15.23
N LYS A 62 -12.86 4.61 -14.92
CA LYS A 62 -13.64 3.55 -14.30
C LYS A 62 -14.03 3.89 -12.85
N ASN A 63 -13.25 4.74 -12.20
CA ASN A 63 -13.41 5.09 -10.78
C ASN A 63 -14.31 6.30 -10.53
N ARG A 64 -14.89 6.90 -11.58
CA ARG A 64 -15.72 8.13 -11.49
C ARG A 64 -16.84 8.07 -10.45
N LYS A 65 -17.42 6.89 -10.22
CA LYS A 65 -18.50 6.70 -9.22
C LYS A 65 -18.01 6.66 -7.76
N ARG A 66 -16.70 6.57 -7.52
CA ARG A 66 -16.08 6.41 -6.19
C ARG A 66 -15.10 7.54 -5.83
N LEU A 67 -15.03 8.59 -6.65
CA LEU A 67 -14.10 9.71 -6.45
C LEU A 67 -14.24 10.37 -5.08
N LYS A 68 -15.46 10.48 -4.54
CA LYS A 68 -15.67 11.07 -3.22
C LYS A 68 -14.87 10.35 -2.14
N GLU A 69 -14.90 9.02 -2.12
CA GLU A 69 -14.18 8.22 -1.14
C GLU A 69 -12.67 8.27 -1.38
N ILE A 70 -12.23 8.16 -2.65
CA ILE A 70 -10.81 8.18 -3.03
C ILE A 70 -10.17 9.52 -2.65
N LEU A 71 -10.82 10.63 -3.01
CA LEU A 71 -10.34 11.97 -2.70
C LEU A 71 -10.38 12.26 -1.20
N ARG A 72 -11.37 11.73 -0.47
CA ARG A 72 -11.41 11.85 0.99
C ARG A 72 -10.26 11.10 1.64
N ALA A 73 -9.97 9.87 1.20
CA ALA A 73 -8.82 9.12 1.69
C ALA A 73 -7.51 9.86 1.39
N ARG A 74 -7.35 10.41 0.18
CA ARG A 74 -6.19 11.23 -0.19
C ARG A 74 -6.03 12.46 0.71
N GLU A 75 -7.11 13.20 0.96
CA GLU A 75 -7.13 14.39 1.82
C GLU A 75 -6.71 14.05 3.26
N LEU A 76 -7.39 13.06 3.88
CA LEU A 76 -7.10 12.62 5.23
C LEU A 76 -5.66 12.11 5.36
N TRP A 77 -5.13 11.48 4.31
CA TRP A 77 -3.76 10.99 4.30
C TRP A 77 -2.75 12.13 4.30
N ALA A 78 -2.97 13.16 3.47
CA ALA A 78 -2.12 14.33 3.45
C ALA A 78 -2.17 15.10 4.78
N ASP A 79 -3.37 15.27 5.34
CA ASP A 79 -3.56 15.88 6.66
C ASP A 79 -2.83 15.09 7.76
N TYR A 80 -2.92 13.77 7.73
CA TYR A 80 -2.31 12.91 8.75
C TYR A 80 -0.78 13.03 8.79
N ILE A 81 -0.13 13.11 7.62
CA ILE A 81 1.33 13.15 7.55
C ILE A 81 1.89 14.57 7.71
N TYR A 82 1.23 15.58 7.12
CA TYR A 82 1.76 16.95 7.06
C TYR A 82 0.78 18.08 7.41
N GLY A 83 -0.52 17.81 7.57
CA GLY A 83 -1.54 18.84 7.87
C GLY A 83 -1.87 19.04 9.35
N GLY A 84 -1.17 18.37 10.26
CA GLY A 84 -1.42 18.48 11.70
C GLY A 84 -2.48 17.51 12.22
N ASN A 85 -2.94 16.59 11.39
CA ASN A 85 -3.87 15.52 11.77
C ASN A 85 -5.18 16.03 12.37
N GLN A 86 -5.79 17.02 11.73
CA GLN A 86 -7.04 17.66 12.18
C GLN A 86 -8.20 16.67 12.28
N TYR A 87 -8.13 15.57 11.53
CA TYR A 87 -9.14 14.51 11.52
C TYR A 87 -8.85 13.33 12.47
N ASN A 88 -7.92 13.49 13.41
CA ASN A 88 -7.58 12.49 14.45
C ASN A 88 -7.32 11.07 13.88
N GLN A 89 -6.65 11.00 12.74
CA GLN A 89 -6.23 9.74 12.14
C GLN A 89 -5.12 9.09 12.97
N THR A 90 -5.03 7.76 12.90
CA THR A 90 -4.00 6.96 13.57
C THR A 90 -3.49 5.88 12.63
N ASP A 91 -2.28 5.37 12.88
CA ASP A 91 -1.69 4.29 12.08
C ASP A 91 -2.62 3.06 12.00
N ILE A 92 -3.33 2.75 13.10
CA ILE A 92 -4.27 1.62 13.18
C ILE A 92 -5.50 1.83 12.29
N LEU A 93 -6.02 3.07 12.19
CA LEU A 93 -7.13 3.38 11.28
C LEU A 93 -6.73 3.19 9.82
N TRP A 94 -5.52 3.63 9.44
CA TRP A 94 -4.98 3.42 8.09
C TRP A 94 -4.74 1.95 7.78
N GLN A 95 -4.18 1.20 8.72
CA GLN A 95 -4.00 -0.26 8.61
C GLN A 95 -5.34 -0.96 8.40
N ASN A 96 -6.34 -0.69 9.24
CA ASN A 96 -7.66 -1.32 9.12
C ASN A 96 -8.34 -1.01 7.79
N TYR A 97 -8.30 0.25 7.34
CA TYR A 97 -8.89 0.65 6.06
C TYR A 97 -8.22 -0.05 4.88
N PHE A 98 -6.87 -0.07 4.83
CA PHE A 98 -6.16 -0.63 3.69
C PHE A 98 -5.99 -2.15 3.70
N TYR A 99 -6.01 -2.80 4.86
CA TYR A 99 -6.03 -4.26 4.93
C TYR A 99 -7.30 -4.88 4.31
N ALA A 100 -8.41 -4.15 4.27
CA ALA A 100 -9.61 -4.61 3.57
C ALA A 100 -9.37 -4.85 2.07
N PHE A 101 -8.42 -4.13 1.46
CA PHE A 101 -8.06 -4.27 0.05
C PHE A 101 -6.99 -5.33 -0.22
N ASN A 102 -6.22 -5.73 0.81
CA ASN A 102 -5.18 -6.76 0.73
C ASN A 102 -5.70 -8.19 0.90
N ARG A 103 -7.01 -8.44 0.75
CA ARG A 103 -7.52 -9.82 0.82
C ARG A 103 -6.94 -10.63 -0.33
N PRO A 104 -6.34 -11.80 -0.07
CA PRO A 104 -5.98 -12.71 -1.15
C PRO A 104 -7.26 -13.04 -1.89
N ALA A 105 -7.25 -12.91 -3.22
CA ALA A 105 -8.29 -13.46 -4.06
C ALA A 105 -8.49 -14.91 -3.63
N ARG A 106 -9.64 -15.25 -3.04
CA ARG A 106 -10.05 -16.65 -2.95
C ARG A 106 -10.28 -17.06 -4.38
N ASN A 107 -9.27 -17.68 -4.98
CA ASN A 107 -9.41 -18.35 -6.26
C ASN A 107 -10.59 -19.33 -6.09
N PRO A 108 -11.70 -19.22 -6.84
CA PRO A 108 -12.80 -20.17 -6.70
C PRO A 108 -12.43 -21.57 -7.20
N HIS A 109 -11.22 -21.77 -7.74
CA HIS A 109 -10.74 -23.05 -8.25
C HIS A 109 -9.41 -23.42 -7.58
N GLY A 110 -9.45 -24.53 -6.84
CA GLY A 110 -8.24 -25.23 -6.38
C GLY A 110 -8.19 -25.53 -4.88
N SER A 111 -9.15 -26.29 -4.36
CA SER A 111 -8.93 -27.07 -3.15
C SER A 111 -8.27 -28.41 -3.50
N SER A 112 -7.00 -28.59 -3.17
CA SER A 112 -6.47 -29.86 -2.62
C SER A 112 -4.96 -29.75 -2.34
N GLY A 113 -4.56 -30.15 -1.12
CA GLY A 113 -3.18 -30.51 -0.81
C GLY A 113 -2.41 -29.55 0.10
N ARG A 114 -2.59 -29.67 1.41
CA ARG A 114 -1.43 -29.56 2.32
C ARG A 114 -0.92 -30.97 2.56
N PRO A 115 0.41 -31.18 2.47
CA PRO A 115 1.07 -31.65 3.67
C PRO A 115 2.40 -30.93 3.95
N GLY A 116 2.62 -30.68 5.25
CA GLY A 116 3.92 -30.73 5.95
C GLY A 116 5.13 -29.99 5.37
N GLY A 117 5.55 -28.91 6.05
CA GLY A 117 6.88 -28.34 5.89
C GLY A 117 7.31 -27.60 7.15
N ARG A 118 8.05 -28.28 8.02
CA ARG A 118 8.64 -27.76 9.26
C ARG A 118 9.70 -26.70 8.95
N GLY A 119 9.69 -25.65 9.79
CA GLY A 119 10.87 -25.03 10.41
C GLY A 119 12.06 -24.65 9.52
N TRP A 120 12.22 -23.35 9.31
CA TRP A 120 13.53 -22.76 9.02
C TRP A 120 14.40 -22.87 10.29
N ALA A 121 15.27 -23.87 10.32
CA ALA A 121 16.43 -23.90 11.22
C ALA A 121 17.64 -24.21 10.35
N SER A 122 18.45 -23.19 10.12
CA SER A 122 19.75 -23.27 9.47
C SER A 122 20.74 -23.98 10.40
N ASP A 123 21.16 -25.17 9.99
CA ASP A 123 22.36 -25.84 10.52
C ASP A 123 23.60 -24.98 10.21
N GLY A 124 24.38 -24.67 11.24
CA GLY A 124 25.76 -24.21 11.11
C GLY A 124 26.66 -25.13 11.93
N PRO A 125 27.70 -25.75 11.35
CA PRO A 125 28.65 -26.51 12.15
C PRO A 125 29.94 -25.72 12.40
N SER A 126 30.46 -25.92 13.62
CA SER A 126 31.88 -26.07 14.00
C SER A 126 32.36 -25.07 15.05
N ARG A 127 32.35 -25.52 16.31
CA ARG A 127 33.34 -25.11 17.31
C ARG A 127 34.44 -26.15 17.31
N GLY A 128 35.68 -25.70 17.11
CA GLY A 128 36.88 -26.49 17.35
C GLY A 128 37.13 -26.64 18.85
N VAL A 129 37.68 -27.80 19.20
CA VAL A 129 38.48 -28.06 20.40
C VAL A 129 39.84 -28.50 19.89
#